data_AF-B0K8X8-F1
#
_entry.id   AF-B0K8X8-F1
#
_cell.length_a   1.000
_cell.length_b   1.000
_cell.length_c   1.000
_cell.angle_alpha   90.00
_cell.angle_beta   90.00
_cell.angle_gamma   90.00
#
_symmetry.space_group_name_H-M   'P 1'
#
loop_
_entity.id
_entity.type
_entity.pdbx_description
1 polymer ?
#
loop_
_entity_poly.entity_id
_entity_poly.type
_entity_poly.pdbx_seq_one_letter_code
_entity_poly.pdbx_strand_id
1 'polypeptide(L)'
;MKTIKKYILKYKFLIIVNAVLVIFVSALKALQAILFKTIVDTSVGNLSYSISTLIWYSVGFLVAVFTAETLSKAASAAFNKKVMIDYKQSIIESFINSKRRGKITSSELISLLSNDVRMIENNYLTSLISIMEDILLFVVSLYLLLRINVYLTIIIFIFGWVPVIIPQLFTKINQELKAEYLKKLERFTNRIKEMAQGFEVIKAFNIEGKILDMASKDNKEAEMAGYKSDAFQGFQGALSIVSGFAMFFVNILLATYLVIKGYITVGSMIAAVQLMNYIVNPLISASVYATKIKSVEKIADKIQKEIIDASKEEISQGDKQFEFKNSIEIKSLTYSYDGKRNALSNINIKLDKGKKYTLVGESGCGKTTLLKVLLNHITDYEGQVLIDGVDIRSFDPASYYKKVSIIQQKVFMFKDTLRNNICLYSDCTEEELNEALRQSGLVQVVEKLPNGLNTVIGEGEVELSGGEMQRIAIARALIKKAELLLIDEATVALDKVTASDIERTLINLDATVLAVTHKLDPDILKRYDEIFVMKDGEIIERGTLDELLEKRGYFYYMYNYGIDEKEEMETIEEAV
;
A
#
# COMPACT_ATOMS: atom_id res chain seq x y z
N MET A 1 2.20 -6.40 13.99
CA MET A 1 3.57 -6.22 14.56
C MET A 1 4.57 -7.37 14.34
N LYS A 2 4.15 -8.62 14.08
CA LYS A 2 5.05 -9.80 14.07
C LYS A 2 6.14 -9.75 12.99
N THR A 3 5.80 -9.35 11.77
CA THR A 3 6.76 -9.36 10.65
C THR A 3 7.86 -8.32 10.79
N ILE A 4 7.54 -7.09 11.21
CA ILE A 4 8.59 -6.08 11.42
C ILE A 4 9.58 -6.50 12.51
N LYS A 5 9.12 -7.14 13.60
CA LYS A 5 10.01 -7.70 14.63
C LYS A 5 10.96 -8.77 14.06
N LYS A 6 10.50 -9.60 13.12
CA LYS A 6 11.36 -10.58 12.44
C LYS A 6 12.49 -9.89 11.67
N TYR A 7 12.21 -8.81 10.95
CA TYR A 7 13.22 -8.07 10.20
C TYR A 7 14.18 -7.26 11.09
N ILE A 8 13.69 -6.71 12.20
CA ILE A 8 14.55 -6.14 13.25
C ILE A 8 15.55 -7.21 13.74
N LEU A 9 15.05 -8.40 14.09
CA LEU A 9 15.87 -9.51 14.57
C LEU A 9 16.78 -10.14 13.50
N LYS A 10 16.60 -9.84 12.20
CA LYS A 10 17.51 -10.28 11.14
C LYS A 10 18.86 -9.54 11.24
N TYR A 11 18.85 -8.30 11.69
CA TYR A 11 20.03 -7.44 11.77
C TYR A 11 20.57 -7.26 13.19
N LYS A 12 20.65 -8.36 13.97
CA LYS A 12 21.11 -8.34 15.38
C LYS A 12 22.47 -7.67 15.56
N PHE A 13 23.39 -7.90 14.63
CA PHE A 13 24.72 -7.29 14.67
C PHE A 13 24.64 -5.75 14.64
N LEU A 14 23.81 -5.18 13.77
CA LEU A 14 23.64 -3.73 13.70
C LEU A 14 22.92 -3.16 14.92
N ILE A 15 21.98 -3.93 15.52
CA ILE A 15 21.35 -3.56 16.79
C ILE A 15 22.39 -3.52 17.90
N ILE A 16 23.28 -4.52 17.97
CA ILE A 16 24.35 -4.57 18.99
C ILE A 16 25.32 -3.41 18.80
N VAL A 17 25.76 -3.14 17.56
CA VAL A 17 26.64 -2.00 17.25
C VAL A 17 25.97 -0.67 17.64
N ASN A 18 24.70 -0.50 17.31
CA ASN A 18 23.93 0.67 17.70
C ASN A 18 23.83 0.78 19.23
N ALA A 19 23.49 -0.30 19.93
CA ALA A 19 23.44 -0.35 21.39
C ALA A 19 24.78 0.05 22.02
N VAL A 20 25.92 -0.45 21.52
CA VAL A 20 27.25 -0.08 22.02
C VAL A 20 27.53 1.41 21.80
N LEU A 21 27.22 1.96 20.62
CA LEU A 21 27.40 3.38 20.33
C LEU A 21 26.49 4.26 21.19
N VAL A 22 25.25 3.84 21.42
CA VAL A 22 24.32 4.52 22.33
C VAL A 22 24.84 4.49 23.76
N ILE A 23 25.36 3.35 24.25
CA ILE A 23 26.01 3.28 25.58
C ILE A 23 27.16 4.29 25.67
N PHE A 24 28.01 4.35 24.64
CA PHE A 24 29.15 5.26 24.60
C PHE A 24 28.71 6.73 24.61
N VAL A 25 27.70 7.08 23.81
CA VAL A 25 27.11 8.43 23.78
C VAL A 25 26.48 8.78 25.13
N SER A 26 25.71 7.87 25.74
CA SER A 26 25.10 8.08 27.05
C SER A 26 26.14 8.26 28.15
N ALA A 27 27.25 7.52 28.10
CA ALA A 27 28.38 7.71 29.02
C ALA A 27 29.04 9.09 28.85
N LEU A 28 29.25 9.56 27.61
CA LEU A 28 29.75 10.91 27.34
C LEU A 28 28.78 11.99 27.85
N LYS A 29 27.47 11.84 27.62
CA LYS A 29 26.45 12.76 28.17
C LYS A 29 26.48 12.81 29.70
N ALA A 30 26.66 11.68 30.36
CA ALA A 30 26.80 11.62 31.81
C ALA A 30 28.11 12.26 32.31
N LEU A 31 29.21 12.09 31.57
CA LEU A 31 30.50 12.75 31.84
C LEU A 31 30.41 14.28 31.76
N GLN A 32 29.47 14.84 30.98
CA GLN A 32 29.20 16.28 30.94
C GLN A 32 28.95 16.86 32.34
N ALA A 33 28.18 16.14 33.17
CA ALA A 33 27.87 16.60 34.53
C ALA A 33 29.13 16.66 35.42
N ILE A 34 30.04 15.69 35.27
CA ILE A 34 31.31 15.65 35.99
C ILE A 34 32.25 16.77 35.51
N LEU A 35 32.25 17.05 34.21
CA LEU A 35 33.02 18.16 33.64
C LEU A 35 32.52 19.50 34.19
N PHE A 36 31.21 19.71 34.25
CA PHE A 36 30.63 20.90 34.89
C PHE A 36 30.97 21.00 36.38
N LYS A 37 30.88 19.90 37.13
CA LYS A 37 31.34 19.86 38.52
C LYS A 37 32.78 20.34 38.65
N THR A 38 33.67 19.81 37.81
CA THR A 38 35.12 20.09 37.87
C THR A 38 35.41 21.56 37.55
N ILE A 39 34.76 22.12 36.54
CA ILE A 39 34.90 23.53 36.17
C ILE A 39 34.47 24.44 37.32
N VAL A 40 33.32 24.16 37.91
CA VAL A 40 32.75 24.99 39.00
C VAL A 40 33.58 24.86 40.27
N ASP A 41 33.92 23.64 40.68
CA ASP A 41 34.73 23.44 41.89
C ASP A 41 36.13 24.07 41.75
N THR A 42 36.70 24.11 40.53
CA THR A 42 37.94 24.87 40.24
C THR A 42 37.73 26.38 40.39
N SER A 43 36.62 26.93 39.88
CA SER A 43 36.33 28.37 39.97
C SER A 43 36.12 28.88 41.40
N VAL A 44 35.63 28.01 42.29
CA VAL A 44 35.40 28.32 43.72
C VAL A 44 36.66 28.10 44.56
N GLY A 45 37.75 27.62 43.96
CA GLY A 45 39.05 27.41 44.63
C GLY A 45 39.21 26.04 45.31
N ASN A 46 38.29 25.10 45.08
CA ASN A 46 38.36 23.74 45.64
C ASN A 46 39.32 22.81 44.86
N LEU A 47 39.71 23.18 43.64
CA LEU A 47 40.63 22.42 42.77
C LEU A 47 41.63 23.39 42.09
N SER A 48 42.87 22.95 41.91
CA SER A 48 43.96 23.78 41.35
C SER A 48 44.24 23.47 39.87
N TYR A 49 43.21 23.41 39.03
CA TYR A 49 43.41 23.27 37.57
C TYR A 49 43.65 24.64 36.91
N SER A 50 44.56 24.69 35.94
CA SER A 50 44.72 25.88 35.09
C SER A 50 43.52 26.02 34.15
N ILE A 51 43.11 27.26 33.89
CA ILE A 51 42.02 27.61 32.96
C ILE A 51 42.30 27.04 31.56
N SER A 52 43.57 27.07 31.10
CA SER A 52 43.94 26.52 29.79
C SER A 52 43.68 25.02 29.69
N THR A 53 43.92 24.26 30.77
CA THR A 53 43.66 22.82 30.82
C THR A 53 42.15 22.52 30.76
N LEU A 54 41.32 23.31 31.46
CA LEU A 54 39.86 23.17 31.41
C LEU A 54 39.28 23.47 30.02
N ILE A 55 39.85 24.45 29.31
CA ILE A 55 39.46 24.77 27.93
C ILE A 55 39.75 23.57 27.02
N TRP A 56 40.95 22.99 27.08
CA TRP A 56 41.30 21.83 26.26
C TRP A 56 40.46 20.59 26.57
N TYR A 57 40.14 20.32 27.84
CA TYR A 57 39.21 19.25 28.19
C TYR A 57 37.80 19.49 27.65
N SER A 58 37.32 20.73 27.70
CA SER A 58 35.99 21.10 27.17
C SER A 58 35.93 20.95 25.65
N VAL A 59 36.96 21.40 24.93
CA VAL A 59 37.06 21.23 23.47
C VAL A 59 37.15 19.75 23.10
N GLY A 60 38.01 18.99 23.77
CA GLY A 60 38.12 17.54 23.54
C GLY A 60 36.81 16.79 23.81
N PHE A 61 36.09 17.17 24.88
CA PHE A 61 34.77 16.65 25.19
C PHE A 61 33.74 16.95 24.10
N LEU A 62 33.69 18.20 23.61
CA LEU A 62 32.76 18.60 22.54
C LEU A 62 33.02 17.82 21.24
N VAL A 63 34.29 17.65 20.87
CA VAL A 63 34.67 16.85 19.68
C VAL A 63 34.29 15.38 19.88
N ALA A 64 34.53 14.81 21.06
CA ALA A 64 34.15 13.44 21.39
C ALA A 64 32.62 13.22 21.33
N VAL A 65 31.83 14.14 21.90
CA VAL A 65 30.36 14.08 21.85
C VAL A 65 29.86 14.20 20.41
N PHE A 66 30.36 15.18 19.64
CA PHE A 66 29.95 15.38 18.25
C PHE A 66 30.23 14.17 17.38
N THR A 67 31.44 13.61 17.49
CA THR A 67 31.85 12.42 16.73
C THR A 67 31.03 11.19 17.14
N ALA A 68 30.84 10.96 18.43
CA ALA A 68 30.05 9.84 18.95
C ALA A 68 28.57 9.93 18.56
N GLU A 69 27.95 11.11 18.67
CA GLU A 69 26.56 11.33 18.25
C GLU A 69 26.39 11.11 16.75
N THR A 70 27.30 11.66 15.94
CA THR A 70 27.25 11.50 14.48
C THR A 70 27.36 10.03 14.08
N LEU A 71 28.29 9.29 14.72
CA LEU A 71 28.48 7.86 14.46
C LEU A 71 27.26 7.04 14.90
N SER A 72 26.69 7.33 16.07
CA SER A 72 25.48 6.66 16.57
C SER A 72 24.25 6.92 15.67
N LYS A 73 24.05 8.18 15.24
CA LYS A 73 22.98 8.55 14.30
C LYS A 73 23.18 7.89 12.94
N ALA A 74 24.42 7.83 12.43
CA ALA A 74 24.73 7.13 11.18
C ALA A 74 24.48 5.61 11.28
N ALA A 75 24.85 4.98 12.39
CA ALA A 75 24.57 3.56 12.65
C ALA A 75 23.06 3.28 12.73
N SER A 76 22.31 4.16 13.41
CA SER A 76 20.84 4.11 13.48
C SER A 76 20.19 4.24 12.10
N ALA A 77 20.66 5.18 11.28
CA ALA A 77 20.18 5.36 9.91
C ALA A 77 20.49 4.12 9.03
N ALA A 78 21.68 3.54 9.16
CA ALA A 78 22.06 2.32 8.44
C ALA A 78 21.19 1.11 8.84
N PHE A 79 20.88 0.98 10.13
CA PHE A 79 19.95 -0.03 10.64
C PHE A 79 18.53 0.16 10.07
N ASN A 80 17.96 1.37 10.21
CA ASN A 80 16.62 1.70 9.71
C ASN A 80 16.50 1.45 8.20
N LYS A 81 17.49 1.91 7.42
CA LYS A 81 17.56 1.69 5.97
C LYS A 81 17.43 0.20 5.62
N LYS A 82 18.23 -0.68 6.25
CA LYS A 82 18.21 -2.12 5.93
C LYS A 82 16.90 -2.79 6.32
N VAL A 83 16.37 -2.48 7.51
CA VAL A 83 15.08 -3.03 7.97
C VAL A 83 13.94 -2.58 7.04
N MET A 84 13.95 -1.31 6.59
CA MET A 84 12.89 -0.76 5.74
C MET A 84 12.93 -1.27 4.30
N ILE A 85 14.12 -1.51 3.73
CA ILE A 85 14.24 -2.14 2.41
C ILE A 85 13.58 -3.53 2.45
N ASP A 86 14.00 -4.39 3.38
CA ASP A 86 13.47 -5.74 3.50
C ASP A 86 11.97 -5.76 3.84
N TYR A 87 11.52 -4.86 4.72
CA TYR A 87 10.12 -4.80 5.10
C TYR A 87 9.23 -4.36 3.93
N LYS A 88 9.60 -3.29 3.21
CA LYS A 88 8.86 -2.83 2.02
C LYS A 88 8.86 -3.89 0.92
N GLN A 89 10.01 -4.51 0.65
CA GLN A 89 10.13 -5.60 -0.31
C GLN A 89 9.17 -6.75 0.04
N SER A 90 9.11 -7.13 1.31
CA SER A 90 8.22 -8.21 1.75
C SER A 90 6.73 -7.90 1.58
N ILE A 91 6.34 -6.64 1.76
CA ILE A 91 4.96 -6.19 1.52
C ILE A 91 4.63 -6.26 0.03
N ILE A 92 5.56 -5.79 -0.83
CA ILE A 92 5.40 -5.82 -2.29
C ILE A 92 5.30 -7.25 -2.80
N GLU A 93 6.20 -8.14 -2.38
CA GLU A 93 6.18 -9.56 -2.75
C GLU A 93 4.88 -10.24 -2.29
N SER A 94 4.47 -9.98 -1.05
CA SER A 94 3.22 -10.53 -0.51
C SER A 94 1.99 -10.01 -1.26
N PHE A 95 1.98 -8.74 -1.66
CA PHE A 95 0.91 -8.16 -2.46
C PHE A 95 0.82 -8.78 -3.86
N ILE A 96 1.96 -8.94 -4.54
CA ILE A 96 2.02 -9.53 -5.88
C ILE A 96 1.54 -10.99 -5.87
N ASN A 97 1.93 -11.74 -4.84
CA ASN A 97 1.63 -13.17 -4.68
C ASN A 97 0.24 -13.47 -4.09
N SER A 98 -0.46 -12.45 -3.57
CA SER A 98 -1.82 -12.61 -3.02
C SER A 98 -2.84 -12.83 -4.15
N LYS A 99 -3.72 -13.84 -4.00
CA LYS A 99 -4.83 -14.10 -4.94
C LYS A 99 -6.02 -13.17 -4.66
N ARG A 100 -6.14 -12.61 -3.45
CA ARG A 100 -7.18 -11.62 -3.07
C ARG A 100 -6.89 -10.20 -3.57
N ARG A 101 -6.73 -10.02 -4.89
CA ARG A 101 -6.53 -8.69 -5.52
C ARG A 101 -7.73 -7.74 -5.42
N GLY A 102 -8.86 -8.17 -4.84
CA GLY A 102 -10.09 -7.37 -4.74
C GLY A 102 -10.28 -6.56 -3.45
N LYS A 103 -9.50 -6.80 -2.38
CA LYS A 103 -9.72 -6.12 -1.08
C LYS A 103 -8.89 -4.84 -0.88
N ILE A 104 -7.69 -4.77 -1.44
CA ILE A 104 -6.80 -3.62 -1.30
C ILE A 104 -6.67 -2.95 -2.66
N THR A 105 -7.08 -1.68 -2.74
CA THR A 105 -6.98 -0.90 -3.98
C THR A 105 -5.54 -0.46 -4.23
N SER A 106 -5.19 -0.16 -5.49
CA SER A 106 -3.86 0.39 -5.83
C SER A 106 -3.56 1.67 -5.05
N SER A 107 -4.56 2.55 -4.89
CA SER A 107 -4.44 3.79 -4.12
C SER A 107 -4.16 3.53 -2.64
N GLU A 108 -4.79 2.51 -2.07
CA GLU A 108 -4.57 2.10 -0.69
C GLU A 108 -3.17 1.50 -0.50
N LEU A 109 -2.68 0.68 -1.43
CA LEU A 109 -1.30 0.18 -1.40
C LEU A 109 -0.28 1.33 -1.48
N ILE A 110 -0.51 2.32 -2.34
CA ILE A 110 0.36 3.50 -2.45
C ILE A 110 0.37 4.28 -1.13
N SER A 111 -0.79 4.56 -0.54
CA SER A 111 -0.88 5.23 0.76
C SER A 111 -0.18 4.43 1.85
N LEU A 112 -0.32 3.10 1.84
CA LEU A 112 0.29 2.21 2.81
C LEU A 112 1.82 2.24 2.71
N LEU A 113 2.37 2.14 1.50
CA LEU A 113 3.83 2.16 1.29
C LEU A 113 4.46 3.54 1.50
N SER A 114 3.74 4.62 1.23
CA SER A 114 4.23 5.99 1.33
C SER A 114 4.07 6.59 2.73
N ASN A 115 2.89 6.44 3.35
CA ASN A 115 2.55 7.05 4.63
C ASN A 115 2.62 6.06 5.78
N ASP A 116 1.92 4.92 5.69
CA ASP A 116 1.78 4.00 6.83
C ASP A 116 3.11 3.32 7.20
N VAL A 117 3.86 2.84 6.22
CA VAL A 117 5.19 2.24 6.46
C VAL A 117 6.17 3.29 7.00
N ARG A 118 6.06 4.54 6.55
CA ARG A 118 6.87 5.65 7.07
C ARG A 118 6.49 6.00 8.50
N MET A 119 5.21 5.92 8.86
CA MET A 119 4.79 6.03 10.25
C MET A 119 5.37 4.90 11.10
N ILE A 120 5.40 3.67 10.61
CA ILE A 120 6.05 2.55 11.30
C ILE A 120 7.54 2.83 11.53
N GLU A 121 8.25 3.32 10.52
CA GLU A 121 9.67 3.72 10.67
C GLU A 121 9.85 4.77 11.79
N ASN A 122 9.11 5.88 11.73
CA ASN A 122 9.28 7.01 12.64
C ASN A 122 8.76 6.73 14.06
N ASN A 123 7.64 6.02 14.18
CA ASN A 123 6.94 5.83 15.45
C ASN A 123 7.31 4.53 16.15
N TYR A 124 7.77 3.50 15.43
CA TYR A 124 8.21 2.24 16.01
C TYR A 124 9.73 2.11 16.05
N LEU A 125 10.42 2.11 14.90
CA LEU A 125 11.86 1.84 14.84
C LEU A 125 12.68 2.91 15.56
N THR A 126 12.45 4.18 15.23
CA THR A 126 13.16 5.29 15.88
C THR A 126 12.83 5.34 17.38
N SER A 127 11.56 5.12 17.77
CA SER A 127 11.18 5.06 19.19
C SER A 127 11.87 3.94 19.95
N LEU A 128 12.08 2.76 19.36
CA LEU A 128 12.81 1.66 20.02
C LEU A 128 14.27 2.05 20.31
N ILE A 129 14.93 2.72 19.37
CA ILE A 129 16.31 3.20 19.54
C ILE A 129 16.35 4.26 20.64
N SER A 130 15.41 5.22 20.63
CA SER A 130 15.36 6.27 21.65
C SER A 130 15.01 5.73 23.04
N ILE A 131 14.11 4.75 23.16
CA ILE A 131 13.83 4.07 24.45
C ILE A 131 15.11 3.43 25.00
N MET A 132 15.90 2.79 24.14
CA MET A 132 17.16 2.17 24.56
C MET A 132 18.17 3.22 25.06
N GLU A 133 18.28 4.35 24.36
CA GLU A 133 19.10 5.50 24.79
C GLU A 133 18.64 6.06 26.14
N ASP A 134 17.35 6.32 26.28
CA ASP A 134 16.74 6.88 27.48
C ASP A 134 16.90 5.96 28.71
N ILE A 135 16.72 4.65 28.54
CA ILE A 135 16.94 3.67 29.62
C ILE A 135 18.40 3.66 30.06
N LEU A 136 19.34 3.65 29.12
CA LEU A 136 20.77 3.65 29.45
C LEU A 136 21.18 4.95 30.14
N LEU A 137 20.70 6.09 29.65
CA LEU A 137 20.99 7.40 30.21
C LEU A 137 20.39 7.53 31.62
N PHE A 138 19.19 7.01 31.83
CA PHE A 138 18.54 6.93 33.15
C PHE A 138 19.37 6.11 34.13
N VAL A 139 19.80 4.90 33.76
CA VAL A 139 20.56 3.99 34.64
C VAL A 139 21.92 4.60 35.02
N VAL A 140 22.66 5.14 34.04
CA VAL A 140 23.95 5.77 34.29
C VAL A 140 23.79 7.01 35.17
N SER A 141 22.79 7.85 34.91
CA SER A 141 22.55 9.06 35.69
C SER A 141 22.12 8.76 37.11
N LEU A 142 21.29 7.74 37.31
CA LEU A 142 20.88 7.28 38.64
C LEU A 142 22.10 6.80 39.45
N TYR A 143 22.99 6.01 38.84
CA TYR A 143 24.23 5.57 39.48
C TYR A 143 25.12 6.76 39.89
N LEU A 144 25.30 7.75 39.02
CA LEU A 144 26.10 8.94 39.33
C LEU A 144 25.46 9.82 40.41
N LEU A 145 24.13 9.98 40.41
CA LEU A 145 23.42 10.73 41.45
C LEU A 145 23.57 10.07 42.83
N LEU A 146 23.44 8.73 42.91
CA LEU A 146 23.66 7.98 44.15
C LEU A 146 25.09 8.14 44.69
N ARG A 147 26.07 8.27 43.79
CA ARG A 147 27.47 8.57 44.16
C ARG A 147 27.66 9.99 44.67
N ILE A 148 26.86 10.96 44.21
CA ILE A 148 26.93 12.34 44.68
C ILE A 148 26.28 12.46 46.07
N ASN A 149 25.00 12.10 46.19
CA ASN A 149 24.27 12.14 47.46
C ASN A 149 22.95 11.35 47.38
N VAL A 150 22.74 10.44 48.34
CA VAL A 150 21.55 9.58 48.38
C VAL A 150 20.27 10.37 48.64
N TYR A 151 20.28 11.34 49.55
CA TYR A 151 19.09 12.14 49.89
C TYR A 151 18.62 13.01 48.73
N LEU A 152 19.57 13.66 48.04
CA LEU A 152 19.28 14.43 46.83
C LEU A 152 18.67 13.54 45.73
N THR A 153 19.19 12.32 45.57
CA THR A 153 18.69 11.36 44.57
C THR A 153 17.25 10.95 44.83
N ILE A 154 16.91 10.61 46.09
CA ILE A 154 15.54 10.21 46.47
C ILE A 154 14.54 11.34 46.14
N ILE A 155 14.92 12.58 46.42
CA ILE A 155 14.07 13.75 46.20
C ILE A 155 13.90 14.04 44.71
N ILE A 156 15.00 14.02 43.93
CA ILE A 156 14.94 14.09 42.46
C ILE A 156 14.00 13.01 41.92
N PHE A 157 14.08 11.79 42.44
CA PHE A 157 13.24 10.70 41.98
C PHE A 157 11.76 10.93 42.32
N ILE A 158 11.43 11.28 43.57
CA ILE A 158 10.05 11.52 44.01
C ILE A 158 9.41 12.69 43.24
N PHE A 159 10.08 13.83 43.19
CA PHE A 159 9.55 15.01 42.49
C PHE A 159 9.65 14.88 40.97
N GLY A 160 10.53 14.02 40.46
CA GLY A 160 10.66 13.69 39.04
C GLY A 160 9.42 13.07 38.41
N TRP A 161 8.57 12.46 39.23
CA TRP A 161 7.28 11.92 38.77
C TRP A 161 6.19 12.99 38.62
N VAL A 162 6.33 14.15 39.25
CA VAL A 162 5.29 15.19 39.23
C VAL A 162 4.99 15.68 37.80
N PRO A 163 5.98 16.03 36.96
CA PRO A 163 5.74 16.41 35.56
C PRO A 163 5.19 15.29 34.68
N VAL A 164 5.24 14.04 35.14
CA VAL A 164 4.77 12.85 34.41
C VAL A 164 3.33 12.53 34.78
N ILE A 165 3.00 12.58 36.08
CA ILE A 165 1.68 12.25 36.60
C ILE A 165 0.65 13.32 36.22
N ILE A 166 1.01 14.60 36.34
CA ILE A 166 0.06 15.71 36.12
C ILE A 166 -0.56 15.66 34.72
N PRO A 167 0.21 15.53 33.62
CA PRO A 167 -0.37 15.42 32.28
C PRO A 167 -1.19 14.14 32.09
N GLN A 168 -0.82 13.04 32.77
CA GLN A 168 -1.53 11.77 32.63
C GLN A 168 -2.98 11.86 33.12
N LEU A 169 -3.28 12.65 34.15
CA LEU A 169 -4.64 12.86 34.66
C LEU A 169 -5.60 13.40 33.59
N PHE A 170 -5.10 14.15 32.61
CA PHE A 170 -5.89 14.77 31.54
C PHE A 170 -5.88 13.97 30.22
N THR A 171 -5.22 12.80 30.20
CA THR A 171 -5.02 12.03 28.95
C THR A 171 -6.34 11.56 28.34
N LYS A 172 -7.30 11.13 29.16
CA LYS A 172 -8.61 10.64 28.67
C LYS A 172 -9.39 11.74 27.96
N ILE A 173 -9.45 12.93 28.57
CA ILE A 173 -10.12 14.11 28.00
C ILE A 173 -9.45 14.50 26.67
N ASN A 174 -8.10 14.51 26.64
CA ASN A 174 -7.36 14.82 25.42
C ASN A 174 -7.65 13.81 24.30
N GLN A 175 -7.73 12.51 24.62
CA GLN A 175 -8.11 11.47 23.64
C GLN A 175 -9.54 11.65 23.11
N GLU A 176 -10.50 11.98 23.97
CA GLU A 176 -11.89 12.22 23.58
C GLU A 176 -12.03 13.44 22.66
N LEU A 177 -11.40 14.57 23.01
CA LEU A 177 -11.39 15.77 22.18
C LEU A 177 -10.69 15.54 20.83
N LYS A 178 -9.56 14.82 20.82
CA LYS A 178 -8.86 14.50 19.58
C LYS A 178 -9.65 13.55 18.69
N ALA A 179 -10.35 12.58 19.28
CA ALA A 179 -11.24 11.69 18.54
C ALA A 179 -12.42 12.43 17.90
N GLU A 180 -13.02 13.39 18.62
CA GLU A 180 -14.09 14.23 18.06
C GLU A 180 -13.59 15.07 16.88
N TYR A 181 -12.41 15.68 17.01
CA TYR A 181 -11.76 16.43 15.92
C TYR A 181 -11.52 15.54 14.69
N LEU A 182 -10.89 14.37 14.87
CA LEU A 182 -10.59 13.47 13.77
C LEU A 182 -11.85 13.01 13.02
N LYS A 183 -12.94 12.74 13.75
CA LYS A 183 -14.23 12.37 13.15
C LYS A 183 -14.81 13.49 12.27
N LYS A 184 -14.73 14.75 12.71
CA LYS A 184 -15.22 15.90 11.93
C LYS A 184 -14.30 16.22 10.76
N LEU A 185 -12.99 16.09 10.93
CA LEU A 185 -12.00 16.25 9.87
C LEU A 185 -12.19 15.21 8.76
N GLU A 186 -12.49 13.95 9.12
CA GLU A 186 -12.81 12.90 8.15
C GLU A 186 -14.04 13.26 7.32
N ARG A 187 -15.10 13.76 7.95
CA ARG A 187 -16.31 14.24 7.25
C ARG A 187 -16.00 15.34 6.23
N PHE A 188 -15.21 16.34 6.63
CA PHE A 188 -14.78 17.41 5.73
C PHE A 188 -13.90 16.89 4.59
N THR A 189 -12.95 16.00 4.87
CA THR A 189 -12.07 15.40 3.85
C THR A 189 -12.87 14.59 2.84
N ASN A 190 -13.86 13.83 3.28
CA ASN A 190 -14.77 13.10 2.40
C ASN A 190 -15.59 14.05 1.53
N ARG A 191 -16.04 15.20 2.05
CA ARG A 191 -16.70 16.23 1.25
C ARG A 191 -15.80 16.75 0.13
N ILE A 192 -14.55 17.06 0.42
CA ILE A 192 -13.58 17.51 -0.60
C ILE A 192 -13.36 16.43 -1.67
N LYS A 193 -13.29 15.15 -1.26
CA LYS A 193 -13.19 14.03 -2.20
C LYS A 193 -14.40 13.94 -3.13
N GLU A 194 -15.61 14.05 -2.59
CA GLU A 194 -16.85 14.09 -3.39
C GLU A 194 -16.84 15.26 -4.39
N MET A 195 -16.38 16.45 -3.97
CA MET A 195 -16.26 17.62 -4.84
C MET A 195 -15.29 17.41 -5.99
N ALA A 196 -14.12 16.82 -5.71
CA ALA A 196 -13.12 16.55 -6.73
C ALA A 196 -13.61 15.49 -7.74
N GLN A 197 -14.26 14.42 -7.25
CA GLN A 197 -14.80 13.36 -8.10
C GLN A 197 -16.02 13.80 -8.90
N GLY A 198 -16.87 14.66 -8.31
CA GLY A 198 -18.09 15.16 -8.92
C GLY A 198 -17.94 16.51 -9.62
N PHE A 199 -16.72 16.96 -9.93
CA PHE A 199 -16.45 18.31 -10.43
C PHE A 199 -17.30 18.66 -11.67
N GLU A 200 -17.33 17.76 -12.65
CA GLU A 200 -18.11 17.95 -13.88
C GLU A 200 -19.60 18.04 -13.61
N VAL A 201 -20.13 17.19 -12.70
CA VAL A 201 -21.54 17.21 -12.31
C VAL A 201 -21.87 18.51 -11.58
N ILE A 202 -21.01 18.94 -10.66
CA ILE A 202 -21.22 20.18 -9.90
C ILE A 202 -21.31 21.38 -10.86
N LYS A 203 -20.43 21.41 -11.87
CA LYS A 203 -20.39 22.45 -12.90
C LYS A 203 -21.57 22.38 -13.86
N ALA A 204 -21.87 21.19 -14.38
CA ALA A 204 -22.94 20.97 -15.36
C ALA A 204 -24.33 21.29 -14.78
N PHE A 205 -24.55 21.00 -13.50
CA PHE A 205 -25.81 21.24 -12.81
C PHE A 205 -25.86 22.57 -12.04
N ASN A 206 -24.80 23.39 -12.09
CA ASN A 206 -24.70 24.71 -11.46
C ASN A 206 -25.09 24.69 -9.95
N ILE A 207 -24.56 23.72 -9.20
CA ILE A 207 -24.85 23.51 -7.77
C ILE A 207 -23.70 23.95 -6.85
N GLU A 208 -22.74 24.72 -7.35
CA GLU A 208 -21.53 25.12 -6.61
C GLU A 208 -21.86 25.77 -5.26
N GLY A 209 -22.81 26.70 -5.23
CA GLY A 209 -23.15 27.43 -4.01
C GLY A 209 -23.56 26.50 -2.86
N LYS A 210 -24.44 25.53 -3.14
CA LYS A 210 -24.89 24.56 -2.13
C LYS A 210 -23.75 23.68 -1.62
N ILE A 211 -22.88 23.24 -2.53
CA ILE A 211 -21.74 22.39 -2.19
C ILE A 211 -20.69 23.16 -1.38
N LEU A 212 -20.42 24.42 -1.73
CA LEU A 212 -19.55 25.31 -0.98
C LEU A 212 -20.09 25.60 0.42
N ASP A 213 -21.40 25.79 0.58
CA ASP A 213 -22.02 25.96 1.90
C ASP A 213 -21.89 24.71 2.77
N MET A 214 -22.12 23.53 2.21
CA MET A 214 -21.92 22.25 2.91
C MET A 214 -20.46 22.07 3.34
N ALA A 215 -19.52 22.32 2.43
CA ALA A 215 -18.09 22.24 2.72
C ALA A 215 -17.65 23.26 3.79
N SER A 216 -18.16 24.49 3.71
CA SER A 216 -17.91 25.55 4.70
C SER A 216 -18.43 25.17 6.08
N LYS A 217 -19.61 24.56 6.17
CA LYS A 217 -20.17 24.06 7.42
C LYS A 217 -19.31 22.94 8.01
N ASP A 218 -19.00 21.92 7.23
CA ASP A 218 -18.17 20.79 7.67
C ASP A 218 -16.76 21.27 8.09
N ASN A 219 -16.18 22.24 7.37
CA ASN A 219 -14.91 22.88 7.72
C ASN A 219 -14.98 23.63 9.06
N LYS A 220 -15.99 24.48 9.27
CA LYS A 220 -16.17 25.21 10.55
C LYS A 220 -16.33 24.26 11.74
N GLU A 221 -17.11 23.19 11.58
CA GLU A 221 -17.29 22.19 12.64
C GLU A 221 -15.97 21.47 12.97
N ALA A 222 -15.19 21.11 11.96
CA ALA A 222 -13.88 20.48 12.12
C ALA A 222 -12.87 21.43 12.80
N GLU A 223 -12.73 22.66 12.31
CA GLU A 223 -11.82 23.66 12.88
C GLU A 223 -12.20 24.05 14.31
N MET A 224 -13.49 24.15 14.63
CA MET A 224 -13.92 24.46 15.99
C MET A 224 -13.64 23.30 16.97
N ALA A 225 -13.75 22.05 16.53
CA ALA A 225 -13.32 20.91 17.32
C ALA A 225 -11.79 20.82 17.45
N GLY A 226 -11.06 21.14 16.38
CA GLY A 226 -9.60 21.26 16.37
C GLY A 226 -9.11 22.29 17.37
N TYR A 227 -9.69 23.49 17.35
CA TYR A 227 -9.41 24.54 18.32
C TYR A 227 -9.62 24.08 19.76
N LYS A 228 -10.75 23.42 20.08
CA LYS A 228 -11.00 22.91 21.44
C LYS A 228 -9.95 21.87 21.87
N SER A 229 -9.61 20.94 20.97
CA SER A 229 -8.56 19.94 21.19
C SER A 229 -7.21 20.61 21.46
N ASP A 230 -6.81 21.54 20.60
CA ASP A 230 -5.49 22.16 20.65
C ASP A 230 -5.37 23.15 21.81
N ALA A 231 -6.44 23.89 22.15
CA ALA A 231 -6.49 24.74 23.33
C ALA A 231 -6.33 23.92 24.63
N PHE A 232 -7.00 22.76 24.71
CA PHE A 232 -6.87 21.87 25.85
C PHE A 232 -5.47 21.23 25.93
N GLN A 233 -4.90 20.84 24.79
CA GLN A 233 -3.52 20.36 24.71
C GLN A 233 -2.52 21.46 25.12
N GLY A 234 -2.78 22.72 24.74
CA GLY A 234 -2.01 23.89 25.16
C GLY A 234 -2.06 24.10 26.67
N PHE A 235 -3.25 23.99 27.28
CA PHE A 235 -3.40 24.02 28.73
C PHE A 235 -2.62 22.90 29.43
N GLN A 236 -2.73 21.66 28.93
CA GLN A 236 -1.96 20.51 29.44
C GLN A 236 -0.45 20.73 29.30
N GLY A 237 -0.01 21.31 28.18
CA GLY A 237 1.39 21.67 27.93
C GLY A 237 1.91 22.73 28.90
N ALA A 238 1.14 23.80 29.11
CA ALA A 238 1.47 24.84 30.09
C ALA A 238 1.57 24.27 31.51
N LEU A 239 0.64 23.41 31.89
CA LEU A 239 0.67 22.72 33.18
C LEU A 239 1.91 21.81 33.33
N SER A 240 2.31 21.13 32.26
CA SER A 240 3.55 20.34 32.21
C SER A 240 4.78 21.22 32.41
N ILE A 241 4.86 22.37 31.73
CA ILE A 241 5.98 23.32 31.87
C ILE A 241 6.08 23.86 33.31
N VAL A 242 4.96 24.30 33.89
CA VAL A 242 4.91 24.80 35.26
C VAL A 242 5.34 23.72 36.25
N SER A 243 4.89 22.48 36.07
CA SER A 243 5.32 21.35 36.91
C SER A 243 6.82 21.06 36.78
N GLY A 244 7.38 21.20 35.58
CA GLY A 244 8.82 21.09 35.33
C GLY A 244 9.63 22.17 36.05
N PHE A 245 9.18 23.43 35.99
CA PHE A 245 9.80 24.53 36.74
C PHE A 245 9.69 24.33 38.26
N ALA A 246 8.51 23.96 38.76
CA ALA A 246 8.31 23.69 40.18
C ALA A 246 9.27 22.61 40.68
N MET A 247 9.40 21.51 39.93
CA MET A 247 10.35 20.45 40.22
C MET A 247 11.80 20.96 40.18
N PHE A 248 12.19 21.75 39.18
CA PHE A 248 13.53 22.34 39.10
C PHE A 248 13.84 23.22 40.34
N PHE A 249 12.90 24.11 40.72
CA PHE A 249 13.04 24.97 41.90
C PHE A 249 13.17 24.17 43.20
N VAL A 250 12.36 23.14 43.40
CA VAL A 250 12.47 22.26 44.57
C VAL A 250 13.85 21.61 44.66
N ASN A 251 14.36 21.09 43.54
CA ASN A 251 15.64 20.41 43.51
C ASN A 251 16.83 21.36 43.72
N ILE A 252 16.82 22.54 43.10
CA ILE A 252 17.91 23.52 43.28
C ILE A 252 17.91 24.12 44.69
N LEU A 253 16.73 24.42 45.27
CA LEU A 253 16.63 24.92 46.65
C LEU A 253 17.16 23.89 47.65
N LEU A 254 16.83 22.61 47.44
CA LEU A 254 17.31 21.53 48.30
C LEU A 254 18.81 21.28 48.13
N ALA A 255 19.31 21.24 46.90
CA ALA A 255 20.73 21.11 46.65
C ALA A 255 21.51 22.30 47.26
N THR A 256 20.96 23.51 47.18
CA THR A 256 21.52 24.71 47.85
C THR A 256 21.55 24.53 49.37
N TYR A 257 20.48 24.00 49.98
CA TYR A 257 20.47 23.70 51.42
C TYR A 257 21.56 22.69 51.81
N LEU A 258 21.77 21.64 51.01
CA LEU A 258 22.83 20.65 51.24
C LEU A 258 24.24 21.25 51.07
N VAL A 259 24.42 22.20 50.16
CA VAL A 259 25.66 22.97 50.02
C VAL A 259 25.91 23.85 51.25
N ILE A 260 24.90 24.59 51.72
CA ILE A 260 24.99 25.45 52.92
C ILE A 260 25.36 24.62 54.16
N LYS A 261 24.84 23.39 54.26
CA LYS A 261 25.18 22.46 55.35
C LYS A 261 26.51 21.73 55.17
N GLY A 262 27.21 21.93 54.04
CA GLY A 262 28.51 21.32 53.75
C GLY A 262 28.46 19.84 53.35
N TYR A 263 27.29 19.29 53.02
CA TYR A 263 27.15 17.88 52.62
C TYR A 263 27.59 17.62 51.17
N ILE A 264 27.53 18.64 50.30
CA ILE A 264 27.92 18.56 48.89
C ILE A 264 28.62 19.86 48.44
N THR A 265 29.43 19.80 47.37
CA THR A 265 30.06 20.99 46.78
C THR A 265 29.11 21.72 45.82
N VAL A 266 29.41 22.99 45.51
CA VAL A 266 28.68 23.78 44.50
C VAL A 266 28.75 23.09 43.12
N GLY A 267 29.89 22.51 42.74
CA GLY A 267 30.00 21.73 41.51
C GLY A 267 29.14 20.47 41.54
N SER A 268 29.03 19.79 42.69
CA SER A 268 28.16 18.62 42.85
C SER A 268 26.68 18.97 42.71
N MET A 269 26.27 20.15 43.20
CA MET A 269 24.92 20.69 42.97
C MET A 269 24.65 20.86 41.46
N ILE A 270 25.56 21.50 40.72
CA ILE A 270 25.38 21.72 39.28
C ILE A 270 25.34 20.40 38.50
N ALA A 271 26.21 19.44 38.85
CA ALA A 271 26.16 18.10 38.26
C ALA A 271 24.84 17.40 38.54
N ALA A 272 24.32 17.49 39.77
CA ALA A 272 23.06 16.86 40.13
C ALA A 272 21.86 17.48 39.37
N VAL A 273 21.84 18.80 39.19
CA VAL A 273 20.82 19.50 38.38
C VAL A 273 20.89 19.07 36.91
N GLN A 274 22.09 18.86 36.36
CA GLN A 274 22.23 18.35 34.99
C GLN A 274 21.75 16.89 34.86
N LEU A 275 22.18 16.02 35.78
CA LEU A 275 21.81 14.60 35.80
C LEU A 275 20.32 14.37 36.06
N MET A 276 19.67 15.29 36.77
CA MET A 276 18.23 15.27 36.99
C MET A 276 17.43 15.27 35.67
N ASN A 277 17.87 16.02 34.65
CA ASN A 277 17.21 16.02 33.34
C ASN A 277 17.19 14.62 32.71
N TYR A 278 18.22 13.82 32.97
CA TYR A 278 18.33 12.44 32.50
C TYR A 278 17.53 11.42 33.32
N ILE A 279 16.95 11.83 34.45
CA ILE A 279 15.96 11.05 35.19
C ILE A 279 14.55 11.40 34.69
N VAL A 280 14.26 12.69 34.53
CA VAL A 280 12.91 13.18 34.26
C VAL A 280 12.51 13.03 32.79
N ASN A 281 13.39 13.38 31.85
CA ASN A 281 13.07 13.33 30.43
C ASN A 281 12.69 11.92 29.95
N PRO A 282 13.42 10.83 30.31
CA PRO A 282 12.99 9.47 29.99
C PRO A 282 11.58 9.13 30.48
N LEU A 283 11.17 9.61 31.65
CA LEU A 283 9.83 9.35 32.18
C LEU A 283 8.74 10.06 31.36
N ILE A 284 9.00 11.31 30.94
CA ILE A 284 8.09 12.06 30.07
C ILE A 284 8.04 11.39 28.68
N SER A 285 9.20 11.11 28.10
CA SER A 285 9.34 10.50 26.77
C SER A 285 8.73 9.11 26.70
N ALA A 286 8.76 8.31 27.77
CA ALA A 286 8.16 6.98 27.81
C ALA A 286 6.67 6.98 27.44
N SER A 287 5.90 7.96 27.94
CA SER A 287 4.48 8.13 27.59
C SER A 287 4.28 8.46 26.10
N VAL A 288 5.16 9.32 25.57
CA VAL A 288 5.15 9.71 24.16
C VAL A 288 5.48 8.51 23.26
N TYR A 289 6.52 7.74 23.59
CA TYR A 289 6.88 6.54 22.84
C TYR A 289 5.80 5.47 22.91
N ALA A 290 5.18 5.27 24.08
CA ALA A 290 4.07 4.33 24.22
C ALA A 290 2.89 4.71 23.29
N THR A 291 2.58 6.00 23.19
CA THR A 291 1.54 6.52 22.30
C THR A 291 1.92 6.35 20.82
N LYS A 292 3.17 6.65 20.46
CA LYS A 292 3.70 6.45 19.09
C LYS A 292 3.67 4.97 18.68
N ILE A 293 4.08 4.07 19.55
CA ILE A 293 4.09 2.63 19.25
C ILE A 293 2.65 2.11 19.11
N LYS A 294 1.73 2.51 19.99
CA LYS A 294 0.32 2.14 19.90
C LYS A 294 -0.36 2.67 18.63
N SER A 295 0.01 3.85 18.13
CA SER A 295 -0.62 4.43 16.94
C SER A 295 -0.35 3.63 15.66
N VAL A 296 0.77 2.91 15.59
CA VAL A 296 1.15 2.09 14.44
C VAL A 296 0.87 0.60 14.60
N GLU A 297 0.42 0.17 15.78
CA GLU A 297 0.09 -1.24 16.04
C GLU A 297 -1.04 -1.75 15.14
N LYS A 298 -2.13 -0.98 15.05
CA LYS A 298 -3.26 -1.29 14.16
C LYS A 298 -2.84 -1.34 12.69
N ILE A 299 -2.00 -0.40 12.26
CA ILE A 299 -1.47 -0.34 10.90
C ILE A 299 -0.63 -1.58 10.60
N ALA A 300 0.32 -1.90 11.49
CA ALA A 300 1.19 -3.05 11.34
C ALA A 300 0.41 -4.39 11.39
N ASP A 301 -0.69 -4.44 12.13
CA ASP A 301 -1.58 -5.62 12.17
C ASP A 301 -2.46 -5.74 10.94
N LYS A 302 -2.92 -4.62 10.38
CA LYS A 302 -3.61 -4.60 9.07
C LYS A 302 -2.70 -5.13 7.97
N ILE A 303 -1.48 -4.60 7.86
CA ILE A 303 -0.46 -5.08 6.89
C ILE A 303 -0.19 -6.57 7.10
N GLN A 304 -0.02 -6.99 8.35
CA GLN A 304 0.25 -8.39 8.67
C GLN A 304 -0.89 -9.29 8.18
N LYS A 305 -2.14 -9.00 8.54
CA LYS A 305 -3.29 -9.86 8.26
C LYS A 305 -3.70 -9.82 6.80
N GLU A 306 -3.87 -8.62 6.25
CA GLU A 306 -4.49 -8.43 4.94
C GLU A 306 -3.54 -8.62 3.76
N ILE A 307 -2.23 -8.47 3.98
CA ILE A 307 -1.22 -8.61 2.91
C ILE A 307 -0.34 -9.83 3.16
N ILE A 308 0.33 -9.89 4.32
CA ILE A 308 1.41 -10.85 4.54
C ILE A 308 0.89 -12.25 4.89
N ASP A 309 -0.12 -12.37 5.75
CA ASP A 309 -0.67 -13.66 6.16
C ASP A 309 -1.67 -14.16 5.10
N ALA A 310 -2.49 -13.27 4.52
CA ALA A 310 -3.35 -13.60 3.39
C ALA A 310 -2.56 -14.22 2.23
N SER A 311 -1.39 -13.68 1.89
CA SER A 311 -0.55 -14.28 0.84
C SER A 311 -0.03 -15.67 1.21
N LYS A 312 0.21 -15.98 2.50
CA LYS A 312 0.72 -17.29 2.94
C LYS A 312 -0.34 -18.37 3.05
N GLU A 313 -1.53 -18.03 3.53
CA GLU A 313 -2.66 -18.98 3.57
C GLU A 313 -3.03 -19.45 2.16
N GLU A 314 -2.88 -18.57 1.17
CA GLU A 314 -3.14 -18.82 -0.24
C GLU A 314 -1.97 -19.49 -1.00
N ILE A 315 -0.80 -19.62 -0.36
CA ILE A 315 0.34 -20.46 -0.81
C ILE A 315 0.13 -21.94 -0.46
N SER A 316 -1.05 -22.35 0.07
CA SER A 316 -1.52 -23.72 -0.17
C SER A 316 -1.81 -23.87 -1.68
N GLN A 317 -0.74 -23.94 -2.45
CA GLN A 317 -0.78 -24.03 -3.90
C GLN A 317 -1.49 -25.32 -4.27
N GLY A 318 -2.24 -25.26 -5.35
CA GLY A 318 -2.43 -26.45 -6.12
C GLY A 318 -1.06 -26.94 -6.57
N ASP A 319 -0.60 -28.10 -6.11
CA ASP A 319 0.72 -28.62 -6.50
C ASP A 319 0.70 -29.30 -7.87
N LYS A 320 -0.47 -29.33 -8.53
CA LYS A 320 -0.65 -29.98 -9.82
C LYS A 320 -0.18 -29.07 -10.94
N GLN A 321 0.67 -29.61 -11.80
CA GLN A 321 1.03 -28.96 -13.05
C GLN A 321 -0.20 -28.90 -13.96
N PHE A 322 -0.38 -27.75 -14.61
CA PHE A 322 -1.45 -27.58 -15.58
C PHE A 322 -1.18 -28.38 -16.86
N GLU A 323 -2.16 -29.19 -17.24
CA GLU A 323 -2.26 -29.84 -18.54
C GLU A 323 -3.67 -29.67 -19.07
N PHE A 324 -3.80 -29.37 -20.36
CA PHE A 324 -5.09 -29.28 -21.03
C PHE A 324 -5.09 -30.18 -22.26
N LYS A 325 -5.88 -31.25 -22.24
CA LYS A 325 -5.89 -32.36 -23.20
C LYS A 325 -7.25 -32.51 -23.88
N ASN A 326 -8.35 -32.44 -23.13
CA ASN A 326 -9.68 -32.76 -23.66
C ASN A 326 -10.67 -31.60 -23.51
N SER A 327 -11.02 -31.21 -22.28
CA SER A 327 -12.09 -30.23 -22.09
C SER A 327 -12.07 -29.51 -20.74
N ILE A 328 -12.66 -28.32 -20.72
CA ILE A 328 -13.02 -27.56 -19.52
C ILE A 328 -14.52 -27.77 -19.26
N GLU A 329 -14.88 -28.21 -18.06
CA GLU A 329 -16.26 -28.43 -17.63
C GLU A 329 -16.59 -27.54 -16.43
N ILE A 330 -17.60 -26.68 -16.58
CA ILE A 330 -18.16 -25.90 -15.49
C ILE A 330 -19.47 -26.58 -15.05
N LYS A 331 -19.58 -26.87 -13.75
CA LYS A 331 -20.71 -27.59 -13.15
C LYS A 331 -21.30 -26.80 -12.01
N SER A 332 -22.56 -26.37 -12.17
CA SER A 332 -23.34 -25.61 -11.19
C SER A 332 -22.59 -24.44 -10.56
N LEU A 333 -21.88 -23.67 -11.39
CA LEU A 333 -21.09 -22.53 -10.91
C LEU A 333 -22.00 -21.37 -10.51
N THR A 334 -21.89 -20.96 -9.24
CA THR A 334 -22.61 -19.82 -8.68
C THR A 334 -21.65 -18.90 -7.93
N TYR A 335 -21.77 -17.59 -8.13
CA TYR A 335 -20.90 -16.61 -7.50
C TYR A 335 -21.62 -15.26 -7.29
N SER A 336 -21.34 -14.62 -6.15
CA SER A 336 -21.83 -13.28 -5.79
C SER A 336 -20.69 -12.43 -5.22
N TYR A 337 -20.60 -11.16 -5.64
CA TYR A 337 -19.59 -10.23 -5.11
C TYR A 337 -19.91 -9.75 -3.69
N ASP A 338 -21.18 -9.63 -3.33
CA ASP A 338 -21.65 -9.05 -2.06
C ASP A 338 -22.51 -10.02 -1.22
N GLY A 339 -22.69 -11.24 -1.70
CA GLY A 339 -23.56 -12.26 -1.10
C GLY A 339 -25.06 -11.97 -1.23
N LYS A 340 -25.46 -10.89 -1.93
CA LYS A 340 -26.87 -10.51 -2.09
C LYS A 340 -27.40 -10.82 -3.48
N ARG A 341 -26.63 -10.49 -4.52
CA ARG A 341 -27.00 -10.78 -5.91
C ARG A 341 -25.97 -11.68 -6.56
N ASN A 342 -26.43 -12.80 -7.11
CA ASN A 342 -25.58 -13.69 -7.88
C ASN A 342 -25.19 -12.99 -9.20
N ALA A 343 -23.89 -12.87 -9.43
CA ALA A 343 -23.34 -12.44 -10.71
C ALA A 343 -23.27 -13.60 -11.71
N LEU A 344 -23.16 -14.84 -11.20
CA LEU A 344 -23.28 -16.10 -11.93
C LEU A 344 -24.21 -17.01 -11.13
N SER A 345 -25.13 -17.68 -11.80
CA SER A 345 -26.16 -18.55 -11.21
C SER A 345 -26.18 -19.87 -11.97
N ASN A 346 -25.80 -20.96 -11.31
CA ASN A 346 -25.87 -22.33 -11.83
C ASN A 346 -25.37 -22.49 -13.28
N ILE A 347 -24.21 -21.92 -13.60
CA ILE A 347 -23.62 -22.01 -14.94
C ILE A 347 -23.14 -23.45 -15.19
N ASN A 348 -23.53 -24.00 -16.34
CA ASN A 348 -23.14 -25.33 -16.80
C ASN A 348 -22.69 -25.27 -18.27
N ILE A 349 -21.37 -25.30 -18.50
CA ILE A 349 -20.80 -25.25 -19.86
C ILE A 349 -19.67 -26.26 -20.01
N LYS A 350 -19.42 -26.69 -21.25
CA LYS A 350 -18.29 -27.54 -21.61
C LYS A 350 -17.56 -26.93 -22.80
N LEU A 351 -16.25 -26.76 -22.66
CA LEU A 351 -15.36 -26.23 -23.69
C LEU A 351 -14.38 -27.33 -24.10
N ASP A 352 -14.52 -27.88 -25.29
CA ASP A 352 -13.60 -28.88 -25.83
C ASP A 352 -12.32 -28.20 -26.33
N LYS A 353 -11.19 -28.91 -26.20
CA LYS A 353 -9.88 -28.42 -26.60
C LYS A 353 -9.86 -28.09 -28.10
N GLY A 354 -9.34 -26.91 -28.42
CA GLY A 354 -9.16 -26.42 -29.79
C GLY A 354 -10.42 -25.78 -30.41
N LYS A 355 -11.59 -25.92 -29.76
CA LYS A 355 -12.83 -25.30 -30.23
C LYS A 355 -12.94 -23.83 -29.84
N LYS A 356 -13.85 -23.14 -30.52
CA LYS A 356 -14.07 -21.69 -30.47
C LYS A 356 -15.46 -21.42 -29.93
N TYR A 357 -15.51 -20.68 -28.84
CA TYR A 357 -16.74 -20.36 -28.13
C TYR A 357 -16.90 -18.86 -28.01
N THR A 358 -18.16 -18.40 -27.98
CA THR A 358 -18.46 -17.00 -27.72
C THR A 358 -19.59 -16.85 -26.70
N LEU A 359 -19.52 -15.80 -25.89
CA LEU A 359 -20.50 -15.39 -24.90
C LEU A 359 -21.17 -14.11 -25.38
N VAL A 360 -22.49 -14.17 -25.53
CA VAL A 360 -23.33 -13.05 -25.95
C VAL A 360 -24.41 -12.75 -24.92
N GLY A 361 -24.81 -11.49 -24.81
CA GLY A 361 -25.85 -11.05 -23.87
C GLY A 361 -25.67 -9.59 -23.47
N GLU A 362 -26.64 -9.06 -22.74
CA GLU A 362 -26.65 -7.66 -22.30
C GLU A 362 -25.48 -7.30 -21.36
N SER A 363 -25.16 -6.00 -21.25
CA SER A 363 -24.16 -5.53 -20.30
C SER A 363 -24.57 -5.87 -18.85
N GLY A 364 -23.62 -6.36 -18.04
CA GLY A 364 -23.89 -6.73 -16.65
C GLY A 364 -24.47 -8.13 -16.42
N CYS A 365 -24.70 -8.95 -17.45
CA CYS A 365 -25.27 -10.31 -17.28
C CYS A 365 -24.29 -11.36 -16.74
N GLY A 366 -23.01 -11.02 -16.47
CA GLY A 366 -22.04 -11.92 -15.83
C GLY A 366 -20.87 -12.40 -16.70
N LYS A 367 -20.81 -12.06 -17.99
CA LYS A 367 -19.77 -12.51 -18.95
C LYS A 367 -18.33 -12.30 -18.46
N THR A 368 -17.97 -11.06 -18.10
CA THR A 368 -16.63 -10.73 -17.56
C THR A 368 -16.37 -11.43 -16.22
N THR A 369 -17.40 -11.69 -15.42
CA THR A 369 -17.25 -12.44 -14.15
C THR A 369 -16.91 -13.90 -14.44
N LEU A 370 -17.54 -14.52 -15.45
CA LEU A 370 -17.20 -15.88 -15.88
C LEU A 370 -15.75 -15.97 -16.39
N LEU A 371 -15.29 -14.99 -17.17
CA LEU A 371 -13.87 -14.91 -17.57
C LEU A 371 -12.93 -14.80 -16.36
N LYS A 372 -13.28 -14.01 -15.33
CA LYS A 372 -12.48 -13.89 -14.10
C LYS A 372 -12.40 -15.21 -13.31
N VAL A 373 -13.48 -16.01 -13.31
CA VAL A 373 -13.47 -17.36 -12.72
C VAL A 373 -12.52 -18.27 -13.52
N LEU A 374 -12.61 -18.25 -14.86
CA LEU A 374 -11.71 -19.02 -15.72
C LEU A 374 -10.26 -18.54 -15.66
N LEU A 375 -10.00 -17.28 -15.31
CA LEU A 375 -8.66 -16.80 -15.00
C LEU A 375 -8.16 -17.22 -13.61
N ASN A 376 -8.96 -17.94 -12.82
CA ASN A 376 -8.65 -18.27 -11.44
C ASN A 376 -8.43 -17.02 -10.56
N HIS A 377 -8.99 -15.87 -10.96
CA HIS A 377 -8.96 -14.62 -10.19
C HIS A 377 -10.06 -14.58 -9.11
N ILE A 378 -11.14 -15.34 -9.33
CA ILE A 378 -12.23 -15.57 -8.38
C ILE A 378 -12.20 -17.06 -8.01
N THR A 379 -12.10 -17.36 -6.71
CA THR A 379 -11.93 -18.74 -6.21
C THR A 379 -12.97 -19.15 -5.18
N ASP A 380 -13.69 -18.17 -4.62
CA ASP A 380 -14.74 -18.25 -3.63
C ASP A 380 -16.13 -18.40 -4.26
N TYR A 381 -16.23 -19.29 -5.25
CA TYR A 381 -17.49 -19.66 -5.92
C TYR A 381 -17.99 -21.04 -5.45
N GLU A 382 -19.28 -21.26 -5.59
CA GLU A 382 -19.93 -22.57 -5.43
C GLU A 382 -19.91 -23.34 -6.75
N GLY A 383 -19.95 -24.68 -6.69
CA GLY A 383 -19.82 -25.55 -7.86
C GLY A 383 -18.37 -25.92 -8.18
N GLN A 384 -18.13 -26.36 -9.42
CA GLN A 384 -16.83 -26.85 -9.87
C GLN A 384 -16.47 -26.32 -11.25
N VAL A 385 -15.19 -25.98 -11.43
CA VAL A 385 -14.58 -25.66 -12.72
C VAL A 385 -13.45 -26.65 -12.93
N LEU A 386 -13.67 -27.63 -13.79
CA LEU A 386 -12.79 -28.78 -13.98
C LEU A 386 -12.08 -28.65 -15.32
N ILE A 387 -10.76 -28.78 -15.35
CA ILE A 387 -9.97 -28.90 -16.58
C ILE A 387 -9.44 -30.33 -16.59
N ASP A 388 -9.90 -31.13 -17.55
CA ASP A 388 -9.63 -32.58 -17.61
C ASP A 388 -9.91 -33.31 -16.29
N GLY A 389 -10.99 -32.93 -15.61
CA GLY A 389 -11.42 -33.52 -14.33
C GLY A 389 -10.69 -33.01 -13.09
N VAL A 390 -9.73 -32.08 -13.23
CA VAL A 390 -9.04 -31.44 -12.11
C VAL A 390 -9.59 -30.05 -11.87
N ASP A 391 -9.95 -29.72 -10.63
CA ASP A 391 -10.45 -28.39 -10.28
C ASP A 391 -9.39 -27.31 -10.52
N ILE A 392 -9.77 -26.20 -11.18
CA ILE A 392 -8.89 -25.07 -11.51
C ILE A 392 -8.14 -24.50 -10.29
N ARG A 393 -8.74 -24.58 -9.10
CA ARG A 393 -8.14 -24.12 -7.83
C ARG A 393 -6.96 -24.99 -7.38
N SER A 394 -6.85 -26.20 -7.94
CA SER A 394 -5.83 -27.20 -7.62
C SER A 394 -4.58 -27.14 -8.51
N PHE A 395 -4.50 -26.22 -9.47
CA PHE A 395 -3.30 -26.04 -10.28
C PHE A 395 -2.30 -25.06 -9.65
N ASP A 396 -1.02 -25.27 -9.97
CA ASP A 396 0.03 -24.30 -9.69
C ASP A 396 -0.21 -23.05 -10.55
N PRO A 397 -0.36 -21.86 -9.95
CA PRO A 397 -0.65 -20.64 -10.70
C PRO A 397 0.38 -20.33 -11.79
N ALA A 398 1.67 -20.59 -11.55
CA ALA A 398 2.70 -20.30 -12.56
C ALA A 398 2.54 -21.20 -13.80
N SER A 399 2.30 -22.50 -13.59
CA SER A 399 1.99 -23.44 -14.67
C SER A 399 0.71 -23.07 -15.43
N TYR A 400 -0.34 -22.65 -14.70
CA TYR A 400 -1.62 -22.24 -15.27
C TYR A 400 -1.49 -20.99 -16.14
N TYR A 401 -0.96 -19.90 -15.57
CA TYR A 401 -0.83 -18.62 -16.28
C TYR A 401 0.17 -18.66 -17.42
N LYS A 402 1.07 -19.66 -17.48
CA LYS A 402 1.91 -19.87 -18.66
C LYS A 402 1.10 -20.31 -19.89
N LYS A 403 -0.01 -21.02 -19.69
CA LYS A 403 -0.81 -21.63 -20.75
C LYS A 403 -2.17 -20.97 -21.00
N VAL A 404 -2.52 -19.96 -20.20
CA VAL A 404 -3.75 -19.16 -20.37
C VAL A 404 -3.41 -17.72 -20.72
N SER A 405 -4.06 -17.15 -21.73
CA SER A 405 -3.93 -15.74 -22.12
C SER A 405 -5.27 -15.03 -22.04
N ILE A 406 -5.23 -13.71 -21.82
CA ILE A 406 -6.41 -12.84 -21.88
C ILE A 406 -6.13 -11.59 -22.70
N ILE A 407 -7.11 -11.18 -23.49
CA ILE A 407 -7.20 -9.84 -24.08
C ILE A 407 -8.32 -9.10 -23.34
N GLN A 408 -7.96 -8.06 -22.58
CA GLN A 408 -8.88 -7.31 -21.74
C GLN A 408 -9.50 -6.13 -22.50
N GLN A 409 -10.75 -5.79 -22.18
CA GLN A 409 -11.44 -4.62 -22.75
C GLN A 409 -10.64 -3.32 -22.52
N LYS A 410 -10.15 -3.12 -21.28
CA LYS A 410 -9.24 -2.02 -20.92
C LYS A 410 -7.81 -2.53 -20.82
N VAL A 411 -6.99 -2.18 -21.82
CA VAL A 411 -5.59 -2.60 -21.87
C VAL A 411 -4.74 -1.72 -20.96
N PHE A 412 -3.92 -2.35 -20.12
CA PHE A 412 -2.93 -1.67 -19.31
C PHE A 412 -1.58 -1.56 -20.06
N MET A 413 -0.94 -0.40 -20.00
CA MET A 413 0.42 -0.18 -20.52
C MET A 413 1.38 0.14 -19.37
N PHE A 414 2.55 -0.50 -19.41
CA PHE A 414 3.66 -0.12 -18.56
C PHE A 414 4.32 1.12 -19.15
N LYS A 415 4.80 2.02 -18.28
CA LYS A 415 5.64 3.15 -18.70
C LYS A 415 7.02 2.65 -19.10
N ASP A 416 7.13 2.21 -20.34
CA ASP A 416 8.31 1.54 -20.90
C ASP A 416 8.23 1.52 -22.44
N THR A 417 9.25 0.99 -23.09
CA THR A 417 9.31 0.81 -24.54
C THR A 417 8.12 0.01 -25.08
N LEU A 418 7.72 0.30 -26.31
CA LEU A 418 6.71 -0.47 -27.03
C LEU A 418 7.08 -1.96 -27.09
N ARG A 419 8.36 -2.27 -27.31
CA ARG A 419 8.89 -3.65 -27.26
C ARG A 419 8.60 -4.32 -25.92
N ASN A 420 8.93 -3.69 -24.81
CA ASN A 420 8.68 -4.25 -23.47
C ASN A 420 7.19 -4.38 -23.18
N ASN A 421 6.37 -3.46 -23.68
CA ASN A 421 4.93 -3.59 -23.59
C ASN A 421 4.37 -4.76 -24.41
N ILE A 422 4.90 -5.03 -25.61
CA ILE A 422 4.46 -6.16 -26.44
C ILE A 422 4.95 -7.49 -25.88
N CYS A 423 6.23 -7.58 -25.51
CA CYS A 423 6.85 -8.81 -25.02
C CYS A 423 6.63 -9.08 -23.52
N LEU A 424 6.11 -8.09 -22.77
CA LEU A 424 5.90 -8.16 -21.32
C LEU A 424 7.15 -8.63 -20.55
N TYR A 425 8.32 -8.07 -20.90
CA TYR A 425 9.61 -8.42 -20.29
C TYR A 425 10.02 -9.90 -20.42
N SER A 426 9.40 -10.64 -21.35
CA SER A 426 9.81 -12.00 -21.71
C SER A 426 10.79 -11.99 -22.89
N ASP A 427 11.59 -13.05 -22.98
CA ASP A 427 12.50 -13.28 -24.09
C ASP A 427 11.69 -13.62 -25.35
N CYS A 428 11.36 -12.61 -26.14
CA CYS A 428 10.68 -12.75 -27.44
C CYS A 428 11.72 -12.67 -28.56
N THR A 429 11.70 -13.67 -29.45
CA THR A 429 12.56 -13.69 -30.64
C THR A 429 12.12 -12.60 -31.63
N GLU A 430 13.05 -12.13 -32.48
CA GLU A 430 12.72 -11.15 -33.51
C GLU A 430 11.68 -11.71 -34.51
N GLU A 431 11.73 -13.01 -34.80
CA GLU A 431 10.74 -13.66 -35.66
C GLU A 431 9.33 -13.61 -35.05
N GLU A 432 9.20 -13.94 -33.77
CA GLU A 432 7.91 -13.91 -33.06
C GLU A 432 7.37 -12.49 -32.95
N LEU A 433 8.23 -11.53 -32.66
CA LEU A 433 7.84 -10.12 -32.58
C LEU A 433 7.34 -9.61 -33.94
N ASN A 434 8.09 -9.87 -35.01
CA ASN A 434 7.71 -9.42 -36.36
C ASN A 434 6.40 -10.08 -36.84
N GLU A 435 6.20 -11.35 -36.52
CA GLU A 435 4.94 -12.03 -36.85
C GLU A 435 3.77 -11.47 -36.05
N ALA A 436 3.94 -11.25 -34.75
CA ALA A 436 2.92 -10.64 -33.91
C ALA A 436 2.55 -9.23 -34.39
N LEU A 437 3.53 -8.42 -34.78
CA LEU A 437 3.30 -7.07 -35.31
C LEU A 437 2.48 -7.07 -36.61
N ARG A 438 2.74 -8.03 -37.52
CA ARG A 438 1.97 -8.20 -38.76
C ARG A 438 0.53 -8.62 -38.45
N GLN A 439 0.37 -9.69 -37.69
CA GLN A 439 -0.94 -10.27 -37.37
C GLN A 439 -1.82 -9.34 -36.54
N SER A 440 -1.24 -8.51 -35.68
CA SER A 440 -1.99 -7.54 -34.87
C SER A 440 -2.20 -6.19 -35.57
N GLY A 441 -1.69 -6.01 -36.79
CA GLY A 441 -1.78 -4.73 -37.51
C GLY A 441 -0.98 -3.58 -36.87
N LEU A 442 0.08 -3.88 -36.10
CA LEU A 442 0.91 -2.87 -35.43
C LEU A 442 2.02 -2.29 -36.30
N VAL A 443 2.33 -2.88 -37.46
CA VAL A 443 3.43 -2.43 -38.33
C VAL A 443 3.33 -0.92 -38.61
N GLN A 444 2.16 -0.45 -39.03
CA GLN A 444 1.93 0.97 -39.33
C GLN A 444 2.02 1.87 -38.10
N VAL A 445 1.71 1.35 -36.92
CA VAL A 445 1.84 2.08 -35.65
C VAL A 445 3.31 2.26 -35.32
N VAL A 446 4.10 1.18 -35.41
CA VAL A 446 5.54 1.20 -35.18
C VAL A 446 6.25 2.18 -36.11
N GLU A 447 5.89 2.20 -37.40
CA GLU A 447 6.49 3.11 -38.40
C GLU A 447 6.23 4.59 -38.13
N LYS A 448 5.10 4.92 -37.48
CA LYS A 448 4.74 6.31 -37.13
C LYS A 448 5.42 6.80 -35.85
N LEU A 449 5.99 5.89 -35.05
CA LEU A 449 6.62 6.25 -33.79
C LEU A 449 8.07 6.73 -33.98
N PRO A 450 8.51 7.78 -33.26
CA PRO A 450 9.81 8.42 -33.47
C PRO A 450 11.01 7.47 -33.31
N ASN A 451 10.91 6.47 -32.43
CA ASN A 451 11.95 5.46 -32.19
C ASN A 451 11.46 4.02 -32.45
N GLY A 452 10.39 3.87 -33.25
CA GLY A 452 9.77 2.57 -33.50
C GLY A 452 9.48 1.80 -32.21
N LEU A 453 9.94 0.55 -32.13
CA LEU A 453 9.78 -0.35 -30.98
C LEU A 453 10.45 0.14 -29.68
N ASN A 454 11.45 1.02 -29.78
CA ASN A 454 12.15 1.58 -28.62
C ASN A 454 11.47 2.85 -28.08
N THR A 455 10.36 3.27 -28.69
CA THR A 455 9.57 4.40 -28.19
C THR A 455 8.95 4.06 -26.85
N VAL A 456 9.16 4.90 -25.85
CA VAL A 456 8.57 4.75 -24.52
C VAL A 456 7.12 5.26 -24.54
N ILE A 457 6.20 4.45 -24.03
CA ILE A 457 4.76 4.68 -24.03
C ILE A 457 4.31 5.02 -22.61
N GLY A 458 3.43 6.00 -22.45
CA GLY A 458 2.80 6.32 -21.16
C GLY A 458 2.50 7.80 -20.95
N GLU A 459 1.83 8.12 -19.84
CA GLU A 459 1.47 9.50 -19.48
C GLU A 459 2.70 10.43 -19.51
N GLY A 460 2.57 11.53 -20.25
CA GLY A 460 3.61 12.55 -20.45
C GLY A 460 4.65 12.25 -21.54
N GLU A 461 4.52 11.14 -22.27
CA GLU A 461 5.38 10.81 -23.42
C GLU A 461 4.56 10.61 -24.69
N VAL A 462 4.55 9.41 -25.28
CA VAL A 462 3.66 9.07 -26.39
C VAL A 462 2.42 8.37 -25.86
N GLU A 463 1.27 9.00 -26.09
CA GLU A 463 -0.05 8.42 -25.81
C GLU A 463 -0.55 7.69 -27.05
N LEU A 464 -1.06 6.48 -26.84
CA LEU A 464 -1.63 5.63 -27.89
C LEU A 464 -3.15 5.74 -27.87
N SER A 465 -3.76 5.66 -29.05
CA SER A 465 -5.21 5.53 -29.17
C SER A 465 -5.70 4.21 -28.56
N GLY A 466 -6.99 4.15 -28.23
CA GLY A 466 -7.64 2.93 -27.70
C GLY A 466 -7.43 1.71 -28.61
N GLY A 467 -7.57 1.90 -29.93
CA GLY A 467 -7.36 0.84 -30.92
C GLY A 467 -5.90 0.38 -31.02
N GLU A 468 -4.93 1.29 -30.92
CA GLU A 468 -3.50 0.91 -30.87
C GLU A 468 -3.16 0.12 -29.60
N MET A 469 -3.72 0.51 -28.46
CA MET A 469 -3.57 -0.23 -27.22
C MET A 469 -4.18 -1.64 -27.31
N GLN A 470 -5.35 -1.79 -27.94
CA GLN A 470 -5.96 -3.09 -28.21
C GLN A 470 -5.07 -3.96 -29.11
N ARG A 471 -4.52 -3.40 -30.19
CA ARG A 471 -3.57 -4.11 -31.07
C ARG A 471 -2.32 -4.60 -30.33
N ILE A 472 -1.83 -3.84 -29.36
CA ILE A 472 -0.74 -4.30 -28.46
C ILE A 472 -1.20 -5.46 -27.58
N ALA A 473 -2.41 -5.43 -27.02
CA ALA A 473 -2.94 -6.57 -26.25
C ALA A 473 -3.08 -7.84 -27.08
N ILE A 474 -3.47 -7.69 -28.35
CA ILE A 474 -3.52 -8.79 -29.32
C ILE A 474 -2.12 -9.34 -29.58
N ALA A 475 -1.13 -8.47 -29.87
CA ALA A 475 0.26 -8.89 -30.05
C ALA A 475 0.82 -9.64 -28.83
N ARG A 476 0.50 -9.19 -27.60
CA ARG A 476 0.85 -9.91 -26.36
C ARG A 476 0.28 -11.33 -26.34
N ALA A 477 -0.98 -11.50 -26.74
CA ALA A 477 -1.64 -12.80 -26.77
C ALA A 477 -1.04 -13.72 -27.84
N LEU A 478 -0.70 -13.17 -29.01
CA LEU A 478 -0.08 -13.89 -30.13
C LEU A 478 1.31 -14.41 -29.77
N ILE A 479 2.14 -13.59 -29.11
CA ILE A 479 3.48 -14.00 -28.64
C ILE A 479 3.37 -15.12 -27.61
N LYS A 480 2.39 -15.01 -26.70
CA LYS A 480 2.22 -15.98 -25.60
C LYS A 480 1.85 -17.39 -26.08
N LYS A 481 1.16 -17.54 -27.22
CA LYS A 481 0.73 -18.83 -27.80
C LYS A 481 0.08 -19.76 -26.76
N ALA A 482 -0.90 -19.23 -26.04
CA ALA A 482 -1.60 -19.94 -24.97
C ALA A 482 -2.54 -21.03 -25.49
N GLU A 483 -2.77 -22.09 -24.69
CA GLU A 483 -3.71 -23.18 -25.02
C GLU A 483 -5.17 -22.78 -24.77
N LEU A 484 -5.40 -21.83 -23.85
CA LEU A 484 -6.69 -21.19 -23.59
C LEU A 484 -6.55 -19.68 -23.77
N LEU A 485 -7.33 -19.12 -24.69
CA LEU A 485 -7.40 -17.69 -24.95
C LEU A 485 -8.77 -17.15 -24.56
N LEU A 486 -8.77 -16.22 -23.61
CA LEU A 486 -9.97 -15.51 -23.18
C LEU A 486 -9.98 -14.11 -23.81
N ILE A 487 -11.09 -13.69 -24.38
CA ILE A 487 -11.20 -12.40 -25.07
C ILE A 487 -12.37 -11.64 -24.46
N ASP A 488 -12.11 -10.48 -23.87
CA ASP A 488 -13.14 -9.59 -23.32
C ASP A 488 -13.27 -8.37 -24.21
N GLU A 489 -14.12 -8.46 -25.24
CA GLU A 489 -14.39 -7.40 -26.20
C GLU A 489 -13.12 -6.73 -26.79
N ALA A 490 -12.23 -7.53 -27.38
CA ALA A 490 -10.92 -7.04 -27.84
C ALA A 490 -10.96 -6.04 -29.01
N THR A 491 -12.10 -5.88 -29.69
CA THR A 491 -12.21 -5.10 -30.94
C THR A 491 -13.16 -3.91 -30.87
N VAL A 492 -13.61 -3.51 -29.68
CA VAL A 492 -14.57 -2.39 -29.54
C VAL A 492 -13.99 -1.07 -30.03
N ALA A 493 -12.69 -0.83 -29.84
CA ALA A 493 -12.04 0.41 -30.20
C ALA A 493 -11.37 0.36 -31.59
N LEU A 494 -11.72 -0.64 -32.41
CA LEU A 494 -11.19 -0.83 -33.76
C LEU A 494 -12.29 -0.59 -34.81
N ASP A 495 -11.88 -0.08 -35.97
CA ASP A 495 -12.74 0.01 -37.15
C ASP A 495 -13.20 -1.38 -37.62
N LYS A 496 -14.35 -1.43 -38.29
CA LYS A 496 -15.06 -2.67 -38.67
C LYS A 496 -14.18 -3.65 -39.47
N VAL A 497 -13.41 -3.12 -40.43
CA VAL A 497 -12.54 -3.93 -41.30
C VAL A 497 -11.40 -4.54 -40.47
N THR A 498 -10.65 -3.71 -39.74
CA THR A 498 -9.53 -4.16 -38.92
C THR A 498 -9.96 -5.12 -37.81
N ALA A 499 -11.13 -4.87 -37.20
CA ALA A 499 -11.70 -5.74 -36.18
C ALA A 499 -11.98 -7.15 -36.72
N SER A 500 -12.59 -7.26 -37.90
CA SER A 500 -12.94 -8.55 -38.51
C SER A 500 -11.70 -9.38 -38.87
N ASP A 501 -10.67 -8.74 -39.43
CA ASP A 501 -9.41 -9.40 -39.79
C ASP A 501 -8.66 -9.92 -38.55
N ILE A 502 -8.64 -9.13 -37.48
CA ILE A 502 -8.02 -9.49 -36.21
C ILE A 502 -8.79 -10.62 -35.53
N GLU A 503 -10.11 -10.54 -35.44
CA GLU A 503 -10.92 -11.62 -34.85
C GLU A 503 -10.76 -12.92 -35.63
N ARG A 504 -10.75 -12.86 -36.96
CA ARG A 504 -10.46 -14.02 -37.80
C ARG A 504 -9.08 -14.61 -37.46
N THR A 505 -8.08 -13.78 -37.27
CA THR A 505 -6.73 -14.21 -36.88
C THR A 505 -6.74 -14.90 -35.52
N LEU A 506 -7.41 -14.32 -34.52
CA LEU A 506 -7.51 -14.86 -33.16
C LEU A 506 -8.30 -16.19 -33.11
N ILE A 507 -9.39 -16.29 -33.86
CA ILE A 507 -10.21 -17.50 -33.93
C ILE A 507 -9.43 -18.63 -34.62
N ASN A 508 -8.57 -18.34 -35.59
CA ASN A 508 -7.77 -19.35 -36.30
C ASN A 508 -6.53 -19.85 -35.53
N LEU A 509 -6.23 -19.31 -34.35
CA LEU A 509 -5.11 -19.80 -33.53
C LEU A 509 -5.32 -21.26 -33.10
N ASP A 510 -4.25 -22.02 -32.93
CA ASP A 510 -4.31 -23.37 -32.36
C ASP A 510 -4.46 -23.32 -30.83
N ALA A 511 -5.63 -22.86 -30.39
CA ALA A 511 -5.99 -22.63 -29.00
C ALA A 511 -7.49 -22.82 -28.78
N THR A 512 -7.90 -23.13 -27.56
CA THR A 512 -9.31 -23.04 -27.18
C THR A 512 -9.64 -21.58 -26.93
N VAL A 513 -10.67 -21.05 -27.59
CA VAL A 513 -11.02 -19.62 -27.50
C VAL A 513 -12.37 -19.48 -26.81
N LEU A 514 -12.45 -18.60 -25.81
CA LEU A 514 -13.72 -18.12 -25.27
C LEU A 514 -13.74 -16.60 -25.38
N ALA A 515 -14.52 -16.10 -26.32
CA ALA A 515 -14.69 -14.68 -26.55
C ALA A 515 -15.96 -14.15 -25.90
N VAL A 516 -15.94 -12.89 -25.50
CA VAL A 516 -17.11 -12.10 -25.12
C VAL A 516 -17.27 -11.04 -26.20
N THR A 517 -18.45 -11.01 -26.82
CA THR A 517 -18.78 -10.01 -27.83
C THR A 517 -20.19 -9.48 -27.65
N HIS A 518 -20.37 -8.19 -27.87
CA HIS A 518 -21.68 -7.57 -28.08
C HIS A 518 -21.95 -7.34 -29.57
N LYS A 519 -20.97 -7.59 -30.45
CA LYS A 519 -21.12 -7.47 -31.90
C LYS A 519 -21.73 -8.76 -32.44
N LEU A 520 -22.97 -8.67 -32.89
CA LEU A 520 -23.70 -9.78 -33.50
C LEU A 520 -23.45 -9.86 -35.01
N ASP A 521 -22.18 -9.77 -35.41
CA ASP A 521 -21.80 -9.86 -36.82
C ASP A 521 -21.92 -11.32 -37.30
N PRO A 522 -22.78 -11.62 -38.29
CA PRO A 522 -22.98 -12.98 -38.76
C PRO A 522 -21.70 -13.64 -39.31
N ASP A 523 -20.81 -12.88 -39.97
CA ASP A 523 -19.60 -13.44 -40.60
C ASP A 523 -18.56 -13.88 -39.56
N ILE A 524 -18.61 -13.27 -38.38
CA ILE A 524 -17.79 -13.62 -37.22
C ILE A 524 -18.47 -14.74 -36.42
N LEU A 525 -19.77 -14.61 -36.13
CA LEU A 525 -20.49 -15.55 -35.27
C LEU A 525 -20.53 -16.97 -35.85
N LYS A 526 -20.58 -17.11 -37.19
CA LYS A 526 -20.50 -18.41 -37.88
C LYS A 526 -19.19 -19.16 -37.67
N ARG A 527 -18.13 -18.49 -37.21
CA ARG A 527 -16.81 -19.08 -37.00
C ARG A 527 -16.66 -19.74 -35.63
N TYR A 528 -17.58 -19.48 -34.71
CA TYR A 528 -17.60 -20.14 -33.41
C TYR A 528 -18.31 -21.49 -33.52
N ASP A 529 -17.73 -22.52 -32.90
CA ASP A 529 -18.31 -23.85 -32.83
C ASP A 529 -19.59 -23.86 -31.98
N GLU A 530 -19.67 -22.99 -30.95
CA GLU A 530 -20.86 -22.85 -30.11
C GLU A 530 -20.95 -21.45 -29.50
N ILE A 531 -22.17 -20.91 -29.48
CA ILE A 531 -22.53 -19.61 -28.92
C ILE A 531 -23.29 -19.84 -27.62
N PHE A 532 -22.85 -19.21 -26.53
CA PHE A 532 -23.52 -19.24 -25.23
C PHE A 532 -24.21 -17.90 -24.96
N VAL A 533 -25.51 -17.94 -24.74
CA VAL A 533 -26.34 -16.75 -24.53
C VAL A 533 -26.59 -16.59 -23.04
N MET A 534 -26.06 -15.51 -22.46
CA MET A 534 -26.15 -15.21 -21.03
C MET A 534 -27.18 -14.13 -20.74
N LYS A 535 -28.04 -14.39 -19.75
CA LYS A 535 -28.98 -13.41 -19.18
C LYS A 535 -29.07 -13.58 -17.67
N ASP A 536 -29.02 -12.48 -16.93
CA ASP A 536 -29.16 -12.46 -15.47
C ASP A 536 -28.26 -13.47 -14.70
N GLY A 537 -27.05 -13.72 -15.22
CA GLY A 537 -26.10 -14.64 -14.61
C GLY A 537 -26.31 -16.11 -14.98
N GLU A 538 -27.24 -16.44 -15.88
CA GLU A 538 -27.55 -17.81 -16.33
C GLU A 538 -27.27 -17.98 -17.83
N ILE A 539 -26.99 -19.22 -18.27
CA ILE A 539 -26.95 -19.59 -19.68
C ILE A 539 -28.35 -20.01 -20.09
N ILE A 540 -29.02 -19.20 -20.90
CA ILE A 540 -30.42 -19.45 -21.29
C ILE A 540 -30.53 -20.19 -22.62
N GLU A 541 -29.57 -20.00 -23.52
CA GLU A 541 -29.52 -20.66 -24.83
C GLU A 541 -28.08 -21.01 -25.21
N ARG A 542 -27.95 -22.06 -26.02
CA ARG A 542 -26.68 -22.46 -26.65
C ARG A 542 -26.91 -23.18 -27.98
N GLY A 543 -25.94 -23.11 -28.87
CA GLY A 543 -25.94 -23.77 -30.17
C GLY A 543 -25.06 -23.05 -31.18
N THR A 544 -25.09 -23.51 -32.43
CA THR A 544 -24.49 -22.77 -33.55
C THR A 544 -25.35 -21.54 -33.90
N LEU A 545 -24.83 -20.63 -34.74
CA LEU A 545 -25.60 -19.46 -35.17
C LEU A 545 -26.93 -19.88 -35.83
N ASP A 546 -26.89 -20.84 -36.74
CA ASP A 546 -28.06 -21.28 -37.49
C ASP A 546 -29.10 -21.92 -36.55
N GLU A 547 -28.65 -22.75 -35.60
CA GLU A 547 -29.54 -23.35 -34.58
C GLU A 547 -30.22 -22.30 -33.69
N LEU A 548 -29.49 -21.26 -33.29
CA LEU A 548 -30.04 -20.20 -32.43
C LEU A 548 -31.03 -19.30 -33.19
N LEU A 549 -30.78 -19.04 -34.48
CA LEU A 549 -31.70 -18.29 -35.34
C LEU A 549 -32.99 -19.09 -35.62
N GLU A 550 -32.88 -20.40 -35.82
CA GLU A 550 -34.04 -21.29 -36.01
C GLU A 550 -34.91 -21.40 -34.75
N LYS A 551 -34.29 -21.45 -33.56
CA LYS A 551 -35.01 -21.51 -32.28
C LYS A 551 -35.91 -20.30 -32.02
N ARG A 552 -35.62 -19.15 -32.66
CA ARG A 552 -36.33 -17.87 -32.47
C ARG A 552 -36.48 -17.49 -30.98
N GLY A 553 -35.46 -17.81 -30.18
CA GLY A 553 -35.39 -17.49 -28.77
C GLY A 553 -34.92 -16.05 -28.49
N TYR A 554 -34.47 -15.79 -27.26
CA TYR A 554 -33.87 -14.53 -26.83
C TYR A 554 -32.70 -14.11 -27.73
N PHE A 555 -31.86 -15.04 -28.18
CA PHE A 555 -30.78 -14.71 -29.12
C PHE A 555 -31.31 -14.12 -30.42
N TYR A 556 -32.34 -14.71 -31.02
CA TYR A 556 -32.95 -14.21 -32.25
C TYR A 556 -33.53 -12.81 -32.09
N TYR A 557 -34.18 -12.51 -30.95
CA TYR A 557 -34.66 -11.16 -30.68
C TYR A 557 -33.51 -10.18 -30.54
N MET A 558 -32.48 -10.51 -29.75
CA MET A 558 -31.29 -9.67 -29.59
C MET A 558 -30.56 -9.45 -30.92
N TYR A 559 -30.52 -10.48 -31.77
CA TYR A 559 -29.91 -10.44 -33.10
C TYR A 559 -30.65 -9.51 -34.06
N ASN A 560 -31.97 -9.63 -34.18
CA ASN A 560 -32.72 -8.78 -35.11
C ASN A 560 -32.87 -7.33 -34.63
N TYR A 561 -33.18 -7.11 -33.35
CA TYR A 561 -33.26 -5.76 -32.81
C TYR A 561 -31.89 -5.04 -32.80
N GLY A 562 -30.80 -5.78 -32.56
CA GLY A 562 -29.45 -5.23 -32.65
C GLY A 562 -28.96 -4.94 -34.08
N ILE A 563 -29.65 -5.46 -35.10
CA ILE A 563 -29.41 -5.15 -36.52
C ILE A 563 -30.26 -3.95 -36.96
N ASP A 564 -31.53 -3.88 -36.54
CA ASP A 564 -32.42 -2.75 -36.86
C ASP A 564 -31.89 -1.41 -36.29
N GLU A 565 -31.37 -1.38 -35.05
CA GLU A 565 -30.73 -0.16 -34.49
C GLU A 565 -29.46 0.25 -35.27
N LYS A 566 -28.78 -0.70 -35.91
CA LYS A 566 -27.57 -0.44 -36.71
C LYS A 566 -27.89 0.13 -38.09
N GLU A 567 -28.92 -0.38 -38.77
CA GLU A 567 -29.37 0.17 -40.05
C GLU A 567 -29.88 1.61 -39.90
N GLU A 568 -30.56 1.93 -38.78
CA GLU A 568 -30.97 3.30 -38.46
C GLU A 568 -29.78 4.24 -38.12
N MET A 569 -28.73 3.75 -37.44
CA MET A 569 -27.53 4.57 -37.16
C MET A 569 -26.66 4.80 -38.41
N GLU A 570 -26.45 3.78 -39.25
CA GLU A 570 -25.67 3.92 -40.51
C GLU A 570 -26.38 4.87 -41.49
N THR A 571 -27.72 4.91 -41.54
CA THR A 571 -28.46 5.90 -42.35
C THR A 571 -28.39 7.33 -41.81
N ILE A 572 -28.21 7.52 -40.50
CA ILE A 572 -28.02 8.84 -39.90
C ILE A 572 -26.59 9.34 -40.14
N GLU A 573 -25.58 8.47 -40.08
CA GLU A 573 -24.18 8.84 -40.38
C GLU A 573 -23.94 9.16 -41.86
N GLU A 574 -24.66 8.53 -42.80
CA GLU A 574 -24.59 8.89 -44.23
C GLU A 574 -25.39 10.17 -44.58
N ALA A 575 -26.28 10.61 -43.68
CA ALA A 575 -27.12 11.80 -43.87
C ALA A 575 -26.58 13.09 -43.22
N VAL A 576 -25.47 13.00 -42.48
CA VAL A 576 -24.75 14.12 -41.83
C VAL A 576 -23.40 14.34 -42.50
#